data_AF-T2FEK3-F1
#
_entry.id   AF-T2FEK3-F1
#
_cell.length_a   1.000
_cell.length_b   1.000
_cell.length_c   1.000
_cell.angle_alpha   90.00
_cell.angle_beta   90.00
_cell.angle_gamma   90.00
#
_symmetry.space_group_name_H-M   'P 1'
#
loop_
_entity.id
_entity.type
_entity.pdbx_description
1 polymer ?
#
loop_
_entity_poly.entity_id
_entity_poly.type
_entity_poly.pdbx_seq_one_letter_code
_entity_poly.pdbx_strand_id
1 'polypeptide(L)'
;GEAYLSYSLAALSVWGFIACCFVWFNNTAYPSEFYGPTGPEASQAQAFTFLVRDQRLGANVGSAQGPTGLGKYLMRSPTGEVIFGGSLMHEG
;
A
#
# COMPACT_ATOMS: atom_id res chain seq x y z
N GLY A 1 10.54 -19.00 38.70
CA GLY A 1 9.91 -17.71 38.38
C GLY A 1 10.38 -17.23 37.03
N GLU A 2 11.67 -16.95 36.90
CA GLU A 2 12.30 -16.34 35.72
C GLU A 2 12.03 -17.02 34.37
N ALA A 3 12.03 -18.35 34.29
CA ALA A 3 11.74 -19.03 33.02
C ALA A 3 10.31 -18.76 32.52
N TYR A 4 9.30 -18.84 33.40
CA TYR A 4 7.91 -18.53 33.02
C TYR A 4 7.74 -17.05 32.66
N LEU A 5 8.47 -16.17 33.35
CA LEU A 5 8.51 -14.75 33.03
C LEU A 5 9.15 -14.49 31.66
N SER A 6 10.27 -15.14 31.35
CA SER A 6 10.97 -14.96 30.06
C SER A 6 10.16 -15.52 28.88
N TYR A 7 9.47 -16.65 29.05
CA TYR A 7 8.52 -17.14 28.05
C TYR A 7 7.38 -16.14 27.79
N SER A 8 6.83 -15.56 28.86
CA SER A 8 5.75 -14.58 28.75
C SER A 8 6.24 -13.28 28.09
N LEU A 9 7.46 -12.84 28.41
CA LEU A 9 8.07 -11.64 27.82
C LEU A 9 8.37 -11.83 26.33
N ALA A 10 8.90 -13.00 25.95
CA ALA A 10 9.13 -13.36 24.55
C ALA A 10 7.80 -13.42 23.77
N ALA A 11 6.75 -13.99 24.36
CA ALA A 11 5.43 -14.00 23.75
C ALA A 11 4.90 -12.58 23.52
N LEU A 12 4.97 -11.70 24.54
CA LEU A 12 4.53 -10.30 24.41
C LEU A 12 5.30 -9.53 23.33
N SER A 13 6.61 -9.77 23.19
CA SER A 13 7.42 -9.18 22.12
C SER A 13 6.90 -9.56 20.73
N VAL A 14 6.61 -10.85 20.52
CA VAL A 14 6.04 -11.34 19.26
C VAL A 14 4.64 -10.77 19.01
N TRP A 15 3.77 -10.76 20.02
CA TRP A 15 2.44 -10.18 19.90
C TRP A 15 2.48 -8.67 19.59
N GLY A 16 3.40 -7.93 20.18
CA GLY A 16 3.60 -6.51 19.89
C GLY A 16 4.03 -6.26 18.44
N PHE A 17 4.92 -7.10 17.91
CA PHE A 17 5.33 -7.01 16.51
C PHE A 17 4.18 -7.35 15.55
N ILE A 18 3.40 -8.40 15.85
CA ILE A 18 2.22 -8.76 15.07
C ILE A 18 1.21 -7.60 15.07
N ALA A 19 0.92 -7.02 16.25
CA ALA A 19 0.00 -5.89 16.37
C ALA A 19 0.46 -4.68 15.54
N CYS A 20 1.76 -4.39 15.53
CA CYS A 20 2.35 -3.34 14.69
C CYS A 20 2.09 -3.59 13.19
N CYS A 21 2.30 -4.82 12.71
CA CYS A 21 1.99 -5.16 11.31
C CYS A 21 0.49 -5.04 11.00
N PHE A 22 -0.37 -5.46 11.93
CA PHE A 22 -1.83 -5.39 11.75
C PHE A 22 -2.32 -3.96 11.63
N VAL A 23 -1.92 -3.06 12.53
CA VAL A 23 -2.38 -1.65 12.47
C VAL A 23 -1.87 -0.94 11.21
N TRP A 24 -0.69 -1.32 10.71
CA TRP A 24 -0.08 -0.64 9.56
C TRP A 24 -0.63 -1.09 8.20
N PHE A 25 -1.04 -2.37 8.08
CA PHE A 25 -1.41 -2.95 6.79
C PHE A 25 -2.86 -3.47 6.71
N ASN A 26 -3.52 -3.71 7.85
CA ASN A 26 -4.83 -4.37 7.85
C ASN A 26 -5.98 -3.38 8.07
N ASN A 27 -6.70 -3.06 7.00
CA ASN A 27 -7.89 -2.20 7.02
C ASN A 27 -9.21 -2.93 7.36
N THR A 28 -9.18 -4.24 7.67
CA THR A 28 -10.39 -5.00 8.00
C THR A 28 -10.65 -5.03 9.50
N ALA A 29 -9.64 -5.43 10.28
CA ALA A 29 -9.68 -5.38 11.74
C ALA A 29 -9.46 -3.95 12.26
N TYR A 30 -8.76 -3.11 11.49
CA TYR A 30 -8.60 -1.67 11.76
C TYR A 30 -9.18 -0.86 10.60
N PRO A 31 -10.50 -0.63 10.56
CA PRO A 31 -11.14 0.06 9.44
C PRO A 31 -10.63 1.49 9.28
N SER A 32 -10.37 1.88 8.04
CA SER A 32 -9.78 3.18 7.71
C SER A 32 -10.72 4.36 8.01
N GLU A 33 -12.02 4.11 8.14
CA GLU A 33 -13.00 5.10 8.58
C GLU A 33 -12.75 5.58 10.03
N PHE A 34 -12.19 4.71 10.88
CA PHE A 34 -11.92 5.02 12.28
C PHE A 34 -10.44 5.36 12.52
N TYR A 35 -9.53 4.72 11.80
CA TYR A 35 -8.09 4.81 12.03
C TYR A 35 -7.32 5.57 10.95
N GLY A 36 -8.02 6.08 9.93
CA GLY A 36 -7.40 6.69 8.76
C GLY A 36 -6.90 5.65 7.76
N PRO A 37 -6.56 6.07 6.52
CA PRO A 37 -6.06 5.17 5.49
C PRO A 37 -4.67 4.64 5.87
N THR A 38 -4.45 3.35 5.63
CA THR A 38 -3.11 2.76 5.73
C THR A 38 -2.16 3.42 4.72
N GLY A 39 -0.85 3.32 4.98
CA GLY A 39 0.17 3.85 4.05
C GLY A 39 -0.02 3.38 2.60
N PRO A 40 -0.23 2.08 2.35
CA PRO A 40 -0.55 1.57 1.03
C PRO A 40 -1.82 2.17 0.42
N GLU A 41 -2.91 2.28 1.19
CA GLU A 41 -4.18 2.84 0.69
C GLU A 41 -4.06 4.31 0.31
N ALA A 42 -3.40 5.12 1.14
CA ALA A 42 -3.19 6.54 0.87
C ALA A 42 -2.38 6.75 -0.42
N SER A 43 -1.37 5.91 -0.63
CA SER A 43 -0.51 5.96 -1.81
C SER A 43 -1.30 5.64 -3.10
N GLN A 44 -2.16 4.61 -3.08
CA GLN A 44 -3.00 4.26 -4.23
C GLN A 44 -4.07 5.32 -4.51
N ALA A 45 -4.69 5.87 -3.46
CA ALA A 45 -5.68 6.93 -3.60
C ALA A 45 -5.10 8.18 -4.28
N GLN A 46 -3.82 8.50 -4.02
CA GLN A 46 -3.14 9.60 -4.69
C GLN A 46 -2.99 9.37 -6.20
N ALA A 47 -2.52 8.20 -6.64
CA ALA A 47 -2.46 7.92 -8.09
C ALA A 47 -3.83 7.91 -8.73
N PHE A 48 -4.82 7.32 -8.05
CA PHE A 48 -6.18 7.30 -8.56
C PHE A 48 -6.72 8.73 -8.75
N THR A 49 -6.45 9.63 -7.81
CA THR A 49 -6.83 11.04 -7.92
C THR A 49 -6.24 11.68 -9.18
N PHE A 50 -4.95 11.48 -9.47
CA PHE A 50 -4.31 12.02 -10.67
C PHE A 50 -4.79 11.34 -11.96
N LEU A 51 -5.02 10.03 -11.93
CA LEU A 51 -5.56 9.28 -13.06
C LEU A 51 -6.95 9.83 -13.44
N VAL A 52 -7.86 9.91 -12.48
CA VAL A 52 -9.22 10.43 -12.71
C VAL A 52 -9.18 11.88 -13.16
N ARG A 53 -8.36 12.71 -12.53
CA ARG A 53 -8.21 14.12 -12.91
C ARG A 53 -7.77 14.23 -14.38
N ASP A 54 -6.73 13.51 -14.78
CA ASP A 54 -6.16 13.66 -16.11
C ASP A 54 -7.02 12.99 -17.18
N GLN A 55 -7.72 11.90 -16.86
CA GLN A 55 -8.73 11.32 -17.74
C GLN A 55 -9.88 12.30 -18.00
N ARG A 56 -10.33 13.03 -16.97
CA ARG A 56 -11.34 14.10 -17.11
C ARG A 56 -10.85 15.29 -17.93
N LEU A 57 -9.54 15.53 -17.96
CA LEU A 57 -8.89 16.53 -18.81
C LEU A 57 -8.60 16.02 -20.23
N GLY A 58 -9.01 14.80 -20.57
CA GLY A 58 -8.88 14.22 -21.91
C GLY A 58 -7.59 13.44 -22.15
N ALA A 59 -6.81 13.12 -21.12
CA ALA A 59 -5.64 12.27 -21.26
C ALA A 59 -6.04 10.79 -21.45
N ASN A 60 -5.40 10.12 -22.40
CA ASN A 60 -5.52 8.67 -22.57
C ASN A 60 -4.68 7.95 -21.51
N VAL A 61 -5.27 7.70 -20.34
CA VAL A 61 -4.58 7.09 -19.18
C VAL A 61 -4.00 5.70 -19.45
N GLY A 62 -4.56 4.96 -20.41
CA GLY A 62 -4.09 3.62 -20.79
C GLY A 62 -2.89 3.57 -21.74
N SER A 63 -2.62 4.66 -22.47
CA SER A 63 -1.48 4.74 -23.41
C SER A 63 -0.51 5.88 -23.09
N ALA A 64 -0.79 6.67 -22.04
CA ALA A 64 0.10 7.74 -21.59
C ALA A 64 1.41 7.14 -21.07
N GLN A 65 2.51 7.42 -21.77
CA GLN A 65 3.85 7.01 -21.39
C GLN A 65 4.47 8.05 -20.45
N GLY A 66 5.08 7.60 -19.37
CA GLY A 66 5.82 8.42 -18.42
C GLY A 66 7.26 8.69 -18.85
N PRO A 67 8.01 9.54 -18.12
CA PRO A 67 9.38 9.90 -18.46
C PRO A 67 10.38 8.74 -18.48
N THR A 68 10.06 7.64 -17.79
CA THR A 68 10.89 6.42 -17.70
C THR A 68 10.60 5.38 -18.78
N GLY A 69 9.66 5.66 -19.69
CA GLY A 69 9.22 4.70 -20.71
C GLY A 69 8.15 3.72 -20.24
N LEU A 70 7.86 3.65 -18.93
CA LEU A 70 6.72 2.92 -18.37
C LEU A 70 5.43 3.74 -18.47
N GLY A 71 4.27 3.09 -18.33
CA GLY A 71 2.99 3.81 -18.34
C GLY A 71 2.88 4.78 -17.16
N LYS A 72 2.44 6.02 -17.45
CA LYS A 72 2.36 7.12 -16.49
C LYS A 72 1.36 6.86 -15.36
N TYR A 73 0.24 6.20 -15.69
CA TYR A 73 -0.84 5.91 -14.73
C TYR A 73 -1.05 4.42 -14.51
N LEU A 74 -0.84 3.58 -15.54
CA LEU A 74 -1.05 2.14 -15.50
C LEU A 74 0.19 1.43 -16.04
N MET A 75 0.62 0.36 -15.36
CA MET A 75 1.76 -0.47 -15.75
C MET A 75 1.50 -1.94 -15.38
N ARG A 76 2.43 -2.83 -15.72
CA ARG A 76 2.33 -4.26 -15.38
C ARG A 76 3.17 -4.58 -14.15
N SER A 77 2.60 -5.37 -13.23
CA SER A 77 3.35 -5.99 -12.13
C SER A 77 4.28 -7.08 -12.66
N PRO A 78 5.23 -7.60 -11.85
CA PRO A 78 6.05 -8.76 -12.21
C PRO A 78 5.23 -10.00 -12.59
N THR A 79 3.99 -10.11 -12.10
CA THR A 79 3.04 -11.19 -12.41
C THR A 79 2.08 -10.86 -13.55
N GLY A 80 2.19 -9.67 -14.16
CA GLY A 80 1.44 -9.28 -15.36
C GLY A 80 0.11 -8.58 -15.10
N GLU A 81 -0.28 -8.37 -13.84
CA GLU A 81 -1.46 -7.61 -13.45
C GLU A 81 -1.30 -6.13 -13.78
N VAL A 82 -2.41 -5.45 -14.09
CA VAL A 82 -2.41 -4.00 -14.31
C VAL A 82 -2.44 -3.30 -12.94
N ILE A 83 -1.43 -2.48 -12.67
CA ILE A 83 -1.26 -1.75 -11.40
C ILE A 83 -1.04 -0.26 -11.66
N PHE A 84 -1.25 0.58 -10.64
CA PHE A 84 -0.99 2.02 -10.75
C PHE A 84 0.50 2.32 -10.90
N GLY A 85 0.84 3.22 -11.83
CA GLY A 85 2.20 3.67 -12.11
C GLY A 85 2.70 4.82 -11.22
N GLY A 86 3.99 5.14 -11.32
CA GLY A 86 4.64 6.23 -10.56
C GLY A 86 5.35 5.74 -9.28
N SER A 87 5.57 6.62 -8.30
CA SER A 87 6.25 6.33 -7.01
C SER A 87 5.52 5.33 -6.09
N LEU A 88 4.58 4.56 -6.65
CA LEU A 88 3.76 3.54 -6.03
C LEU A 88 4.25 2.12 -6.35
N MET A 89 5.29 1.99 -7.18
CA MET A 89 6.05 0.75 -7.24
C MET A 89 6.73 0.62 -5.88
N HIS A 90 6.18 -0.20 -4.99
CA HIS A 90 7.03 -0.81 -3.97
C HIS A 90 7.97 -1.73 -4.74
N GLU A 91 9.25 -1.38 -4.76
CA GLU A 91 10.36 -2.21 -5.22
C GLU A 91 10.18 -3.61 -4.60
N GLY A 92 9.90 -4.58 -5.46
CA GLY A 92 10.04 -6.00 -5.18
C GLY A 92 11.34 -6.49 -5.78
#